data_AF-A0A6S6U6I1-F1
#
_entry.id   AF-A0A6S6U6I1-F1
#
_cell.length_a   1.000
_cell.length_b   1.000
_cell.length_c   1.000
_cell.angle_alpha   90.00
_cell.angle_beta   90.00
_cell.angle_gamma   90.00
#
_symmetry.space_group_name_H-M   'P 1'
#
loop_
_entity.id
_entity.type
_entity.pdbx_description
1 polymer ?
#
loop_
_entity_poly.entity_id
_entity_poly.type
_entity_poly.pdbx_seq_one_letter_code
_entity_poly.pdbx_strand_id
1 'polypeptide(L)' 'MKKIALAVALATVSFGATHAQAAEKWDMPMAYSGSNFHSAVGAEFAKCITTGTGGDIEVTTHPSGSLFKGADIKR' A
#
# COMPACT_ATOMS: atom_id res chain seq x y z
N MET A 1 47.06 -15.64 3.77
CA MET A 1 46.47 -14.75 2.74
C MET A 1 45.12 -15.26 2.19
N LYS A 2 44.96 -16.55 1.82
CA LYS A 2 43.66 -17.11 1.38
C LYS A 2 42.50 -17.00 2.40
N LYS A 3 42.79 -17.04 3.70
CA LYS A 3 41.78 -16.94 4.77
C LYS A 3 41.24 -15.51 4.97
N ILE A 4 42.02 -14.49 4.58
CA ILE A 4 41.61 -13.07 4.69
C ILE A 4 40.73 -12.68 3.50
N ALA A 5 41.02 -13.21 2.30
CA ALA A 5 40.19 -13.00 1.11
C ALA A 5 38.77 -13.56 1.26
N LEU A 6 38.60 -14.67 2.01
CA LEU A 6 37.28 -15.26 2.26
C LEU A 6 36.44 -14.44 3.26
N ALA A 7 37.08 -13.73 4.20
CA ALA A 7 36.41 -12.89 5.19
C ALA A 7 35.88 -11.57 4.59
N VAL A 8 36.55 -11.04 3.57
CA VAL A 8 36.11 -9.81 2.87
C VAL A 8 34.95 -10.10 1.90
N ALA A 9 34.84 -11.32 1.37
CA ALA A 9 33.75 -11.72 0.48
C ALA A 9 32.40 -11.92 1.20
N LEU A 10 32.41 -12.19 2.51
CA LEU A 10 31.17 -12.30 3.31
C LEU A 10 30.62 -10.94 3.78
N ALA A 11 31.43 -9.88 3.75
CA ALA A 11 31.03 -8.55 4.24
C ALA A 11 30.20 -7.74 3.23
N THR A 12 30.11 -8.17 1.97
CA THR A 12 29.39 -7.44 0.90
C THR A 12 27.95 -7.90 0.69
N VAL A 13 27.51 -8.97 1.37
CA VAL A 13 26.14 -9.52 1.23
C VAL A 13 25.14 -8.86 2.19
N SER A 14 25.59 -8.03 3.13
CA SER A 14 24.72 -7.38 4.14
C SER A 14 24.03 -6.08 3.69
N PHE A 15 24.35 -5.53 2.53
CA PHE A 15 23.62 -4.37 1.98
C PHE A 15 22.36 -4.73 1.19
N GLY A 16 22.12 -6.03 0.97
CA GLY A 16 20.88 -6.55 0.40
C GLY A 16 19.80 -6.79 1.46
N ALA A 17 19.76 -5.98 2.53
CA ALA A 17 18.59 -5.93 3.41
C ALA A 17 17.42 -5.46 2.55
N THR A 18 16.70 -6.43 1.96
CA THR A 18 15.34 -6.25 1.50
C THR A 18 14.62 -5.58 2.66
N HIS A 19 14.42 -4.28 2.57
CA HIS A 19 13.52 -3.62 3.50
C HIS A 19 12.22 -4.37 3.27
N ALA A 20 11.77 -5.12 4.28
CA ALA A 20 10.41 -5.60 4.28
C ALA A 20 9.55 -4.34 4.34
N GLN A 21 9.27 -3.76 3.18
CA GLN A 21 8.42 -2.59 3.06
C GLN A 21 7.02 -3.10 3.37
N ALA A 22 6.60 -2.90 4.62
CA ALA A 22 5.22 -3.07 4.97
C ALA A 22 4.43 -2.11 4.09
N ALA A 23 3.43 -2.63 3.37
CA ALA A 23 2.54 -1.81 2.58
C ALA A 23 1.93 -0.71 3.46
N GLU A 24 2.01 0.53 3.03
CA GLU A 24 1.31 1.63 3.66
C GLU A 24 -0.19 1.46 3.39
N LYS A 25 -0.99 1.37 4.45
CA LYS A 25 -2.44 1.10 4.33
C LYS A 25 -3.23 2.38 4.43
N TRP A 26 -4.03 2.66 3.42
CA TRP A 26 -4.91 3.82 3.37
C TRP A 26 -6.36 3.40 3.39
N ASP A 27 -7.15 4.06 4.24
CA ASP A 27 -8.59 3.88 4.30
C ASP A 27 -9.29 5.03 3.57
N MET A 28 -10.06 4.70 2.53
CA MET A 28 -10.77 5.67 1.70
C MET A 28 -12.28 5.65 2.01
N PRO A 29 -12.80 6.58 2.84
CA PRO A 29 -14.23 6.67 3.13
C PRO A 29 -15.00 7.17 1.91
N MET A 30 -16.12 6.49 1.61
CA MET A 30 -16.97 6.81 0.46
C MET A 30 -18.43 6.96 0.92
N ALA A 31 -19.07 8.08 0.58
CA ALA A 31 -20.40 8.42 1.09
C ALA A 31 -21.55 7.61 0.47
N TYR A 32 -21.39 7.16 -0.78
CA TYR A 32 -22.44 6.47 -1.52
C TYR A 32 -22.36 4.94 -1.38
N SER A 33 -23.44 4.23 -1.71
CA SER A 33 -23.47 2.76 -1.69
C SER A 33 -22.37 2.14 -2.55
N GLY A 34 -21.96 0.91 -2.27
CA GLY A 34 -20.91 0.23 -3.04
C GLY A 34 -21.26 0.04 -4.53
N SER A 35 -22.55 -0.10 -4.85
CA SER A 35 -23.05 -0.20 -6.22
C SER A 35 -23.27 1.15 -6.92
N ASN A 36 -23.11 2.27 -6.22
CA ASN A 36 -23.14 3.59 -6.84
C ASN A 36 -21.87 3.79 -7.69
N PHE A 37 -22.02 4.45 -8.84
CA PHE A 37 -20.91 4.63 -9.79
C PHE A 37 -19.69 5.31 -9.16
N HIS A 38 -19.85 6.26 -8.24
CA HIS A 38 -18.72 6.91 -7.56
C HIS A 38 -17.93 5.92 -6.70
N SER A 39 -18.61 5.05 -5.96
CA SER A 39 -17.96 4.05 -5.12
C SER A 39 -17.30 2.96 -5.95
N ALA A 40 -17.93 2.56 -7.06
CA ALA A 40 -17.34 1.59 -8.00
C ALA A 40 -16.05 2.12 -8.63
N VAL A 41 -16.07 3.36 -9.15
CA VAL A 41 -14.87 4.02 -9.69
C VAL A 41 -13.81 4.22 -8.60
N GLY A 42 -14.21 4.53 -7.37
CA GLY A 42 -13.29 4.62 -6.24
C GLY A 42 -12.58 3.30 -5.94
N ALA A 43 -13.29 2.17 -6.01
CA ALA A 43 -12.69 0.84 -5.84
C ALA A 43 -11.71 0.49 -6.97
N GLU A 44 -12.01 0.87 -8.21
CA GLU A 44 -11.09 0.72 -9.34
C GLU A 44 -9.84 1.58 -9.16
N PHE A 45 -10.00 2.82 -8.72
CA PHE A 45 -8.88 3.72 -8.41
C PHE A 45 -7.99 3.17 -7.30
N ALA A 46 -8.58 2.67 -6.21
CA ALA A 46 -7.84 2.01 -5.12
C ALA A 46 -7.00 0.83 -5.65
N LYS A 47 -7.57 0.00 -6.52
CA LYS A 47 -6.86 -1.10 -7.17
C LYS A 47 -5.71 -0.62 -8.06
N CYS A 48 -5.91 0.46 -8.81
CA CYS A 48 -4.87 1.07 -9.64
C CYS A 48 -3.70 1.60 -8.80
N ILE A 49 -3.97 2.20 -7.64
CA ILE A 49 -2.90 2.61 -6.70
C ILE A 49 -2.11 1.38 -6.27
N THR A 50 -2.77 0.38 -5.67
CA THR A 50 -2.07 -0.81 -5.16
C THR A 50 -1.25 -1.51 -6.23
N THR A 51 -1.79 -1.62 -7.45
CA THR A 51 -1.07 -2.24 -8.57
C THR A 51 0.06 -1.35 -9.07
N GLY A 52 -0.19 -0.05 -9.24
CA GLY A 52 0.76 0.92 -9.78
C GLY A 52 1.97 1.16 -8.87
N THR A 53 1.81 0.97 -7.56
CA THR A 53 2.90 1.05 -6.58
C THR A 53 3.54 -0.31 -6.29
N GLY A 54 3.21 -1.37 -7.04
CA GLY A 54 3.74 -2.70 -6.77
C GLY A 54 3.37 -3.27 -5.38
N GLY A 55 2.29 -2.77 -4.77
CA GLY A 55 1.87 -3.14 -3.42
C GLY A 55 2.42 -2.25 -2.29
N ASP A 56 3.26 -1.25 -2.58
CA ASP A 56 3.80 -0.35 -1.54
C ASP A 56 2.72 0.48 -0.83
N ILE A 57 1.62 0.79 -1.52
CA ILE A 57 0.43 1.42 -0.95
C ILE A 57 -0.75 0.48 -1.17
N GLU A 58 -1.46 0.10 -0.11
CA GLU A 58 -2.69 -0.69 -0.18
C GLU A 58 -3.88 0.16 0.24
N VAL A 59 -4.82 0.39 -0.68
CA VAL A 59 -6.00 1.22 -0.42
C VAL A 59 -7.25 0.36 -0.22
N THR A 60 -7.92 0.53 0.92
CA THR A 60 -9.23 -0.09 1.20
C THR A 60 -10.33 0.95 1.11
N THR A 61 -11.37 0.66 0.31
CA THR A 61 -12.53 1.55 0.19
C THR A 61 -13.63 1.19 1.19
N HIS A 62 -14.27 2.20 1.76
CA HIS A 62 -15.31 2.06 2.79
C HIS A 62 -16.61 2.74 2.33
N PRO A 63 -17.42 2.07 1.48
CA PRO A 63 -18.66 2.63 0.94
C PRO A 63 -19.78 2.74 1.97
N SER A 64 -20.85 3.41 1.57
CA SER A 64 -22.07 3.61 2.37
C SER A 64 -21.83 4.39 3.67
N GLY A 65 -20.75 5.17 3.73
CA GLY A 65 -20.32 5.85 4.95
C GLY A 65 -20.09 4.90 6.13
N SER A 66 -19.51 3.72 5.86
CA SER A 66 -19.23 2.70 6.88
C SER A 66 -18.12 3.10 7.84
N LEU A 67 -17.12 3.84 7.35
CA LEU A 67 -16.01 4.36 8.16
C LEU A 67 -16.33 5.75 8.74
N PHE A 68 -16.68 6.70 7.87
CA PHE A 68 -17.13 8.04 8.24
C PHE A 68 -18.43 8.37 7.51
N LYS A 69 -19.34 9.10 8.17
CA LYS A 69 -20.56 9.60 7.50
C LYS A 69 -20.16 10.63 6.45
N GLY A 70 -20.94 10.76 5.39
CA GLY A 70 -20.61 11.63 4.26
C GLY A 70 -20.39 13.11 4.63
N ALA A 71 -21.01 13.59 5.72
CA ALA A 71 -20.79 14.94 6.22
C ALA A 71 -19.46 15.12 6.98
N ASP A 72 -18.90 14.03 7.49
CA ASP A 72 -17.66 14.00 8.28
C ASP A 72 -16.43 13.69 7.42
N ILE A 73 -16.62 13.32 6.15
CA ILE A 73 -15.54 13.19 5.18
C ILE A 73 -14.95 14.58 4.94
N LYS A 74 -13.67 14.72 5.28
CA LYS A 74 -12.88 15.94 5.05
C LYS A 74 -12.94 16.36 3.57
N ARG A 75 -13.17 17.65 3.35
CA ARG A 75 -13.15 18.33 2.04
C ARG A 75 -11.92 19.22 1.92
#